data_AF-A0A920P2R7-F1
#
_entry.id   AF-A0A920P2R7-F1
#
_cell.length_a   1.000
_cell.length_b   1.000
_cell.length_c   1.000
_cell.angle_alpha   90.00
_cell.angle_beta   90.00
_cell.angle_gamma   90.00
#
_symmetry.space_group_name_H-M   'P 1'
#
loop_
_entity.id
_entity.type
_entity.pdbx_description
1 polymer ?
#
loop_
_entity_poly.entity_id
_entity_poly.type
_entity_poly.pdbx_seq_one_letter_code
_entity_poly.pdbx_strand_id
1 'polypeptide(L)'
;MGFISTIGGSVSYKIPPYFNVSLSSQYNNLNFPQPYSSAEFFTLSSKINVSFSKDFFFSTYLQYNNQIDNININASFQWRFQPLSDIFLVYTV
;
A
#
# COMPACT_ATOMS: atom_id res chain seq x y z
N MET A 1 -31.57 5.05 8.74
CA MET A 1 -30.49 5.69 7.99
C MET A 1 -29.17 5.17 8.55
N GLY A 2 -28.38 4.43 7.77
CA GLY A 2 -27.06 3.98 8.20
C GLY A 2 -26.02 5.08 8.00
N PHE A 3 -24.99 5.10 8.84
CA PHE A 3 -23.89 6.07 8.73
C PHE A 3 -22.59 5.31 8.47
N ILE A 4 -21.82 5.83 7.51
CA ILE A 4 -20.47 5.35 7.20
C ILE A 4 -19.51 6.42 7.72
N SER A 5 -18.62 6.02 8.62
CA SER A 5 -17.57 6.91 9.13
C SER A 5 -16.21 6.34 8.74
N THR A 6 -15.39 7.14 8.08
CA THR A 6 -14.03 6.78 7.68
C THR A 6 -13.04 7.70 8.37
N ILE A 7 -12.10 7.11 9.10
CA ILE A 7 -10.99 7.81 9.74
C ILE A 7 -9.71 7.24 9.16
N GLY A 8 -8.87 8.10 8.60
CA GLY A 8 -7.60 7.68 8.01
C GLY A 8 -6.45 8.58 8.45
N GLY A 9 -5.26 8.00 8.53
CA GLY A 9 -4.01 8.69 8.79
C GLY A 9 -2.94 8.19 7.83
N SER A 10 -2.07 9.08 7.38
CA SER A 10 -0.91 8.68 6.58
C SER A 10 0.33 9.47 6.97
N VAL A 11 1.46 8.80 6.93
CA VAL A 11 2.78 9.36 7.18
C VAL A 11 3.65 8.98 6.00
N SER A 12 4.29 9.97 5.38
CA SER A 12 5.22 9.72 4.29
C SER A 12 6.53 10.44 4.51
N TYR A 13 7.63 9.75 4.25
CA TYR A 13 8.97 10.26 4.32
C TYR A 13 9.69 10.02 2.99
N LYS A 14 10.19 11.09 2.37
CA LYS A 14 10.74 11.08 1.02
C LYS A 14 12.10 11.75 0.98
N ILE A 15 13.08 11.07 0.39
CA ILE A 15 14.41 11.58 0.07
C ILE A 15 14.64 11.36 -1.42
N PRO A 16 14.22 12.29 -2.30
CA PRO A 16 14.42 12.16 -3.74
C PRO A 16 15.92 12.22 -4.12
N PRO A 17 16.36 11.48 -5.15
CA PRO A 17 15.66 10.43 -5.90
C PRO A 17 15.78 9.03 -5.27
N TYR A 18 16.40 8.90 -4.10
CA TYR A 18 16.88 7.63 -3.56
C TYR A 18 15.85 6.83 -2.77
N PHE A 19 14.93 7.49 -2.07
CA PHE A 19 14.08 6.81 -1.09
C PHE A 19 12.71 7.45 -0.94
N ASN A 20 11.68 6.63 -0.81
CA ASN A 20 10.32 7.07 -0.48
C ASN A 20 9.61 5.96 0.28
N VAL A 21 9.31 6.21 1.55
CA VAL A 21 8.46 5.35 2.37
C VAL A 21 7.17 6.07 2.72
N SER A 22 6.05 5.36 2.65
CA SER A 22 4.77 5.84 3.14
C SER A 22 4.05 4.73 3.88
N LEU A 23 3.49 5.07 5.03
CA LEU A 23 2.61 4.23 5.82
C LEU A 23 1.25 4.93 5.90
N SER A 24 0.18 4.21 5.61
CA SER A 24 -1.18 4.69 5.73
C SER A 24 -2.02 3.68 6.47
N SER A 25 -2.93 4.19 7.28
CA SER A 25 -3.88 3.43 8.06
C SER A 25 -5.25 4.03 7.85
N GLN A 26 -6.24 3.19 7.60
CA GLN A 26 -7.61 3.61 7.38
C GLN A 26 -8.54 2.69 8.17
N TYR A 27 -9.43 3.30 8.93
CA TYR A 27 -10.47 2.63 9.69
C TYR A 27 -11.83 3.10 9.19
N ASN A 28 -12.70 2.18 8.80
CA ASN A 28 -14.04 2.43 8.32
C ASN A 28 -15.02 1.74 9.27
N ASN A 29 -15.91 2.51 9.87
CA ASN A 29 -16.99 2.01 10.69
C ASN A 29 -18.30 2.13 9.90
N LEU A 30 -18.92 0.99 9.62
CA LEU A 30 -20.23 0.89 9.00
C LEU A 30 -21.26 0.60 10.08
N ASN A 31 -22.03 1.62 10.46
CA ASN A 31 -23.14 1.46 11.38
C ASN A 31 -24.46 1.45 10.61
N PHE A 32 -25.06 0.27 10.51
CA PHE A 32 -26.39 0.10 9.92
C PHE A 32 -27.44 -0.11 11.02
N PRO A 33 -28.65 0.49 10.90
CA PRO A 33 -29.76 0.17 11.79
C PRO A 33 -30.22 -1.28 11.57
N GLN A 34 -30.69 -1.94 12.64
CA GLN A 34 -31.22 -3.30 12.57
C GLN A 34 -32.27 -3.44 11.44
N PRO A 35 -32.26 -4.57 10.71
CA PRO A 35 -31.61 -5.85 11.03
C PRO A 35 -30.20 -6.06 10.44
N TYR A 36 -29.57 -5.03 9.85
CA TYR A 36 -28.27 -5.17 9.18
C TYR A 36 -27.10 -5.15 10.18
N SER A 37 -26.07 -5.96 9.91
CA SER A 37 -24.89 -6.08 10.77
C SER A 37 -23.96 -4.88 10.60
N SER A 38 -23.53 -4.26 11.70
CA SER A 38 -22.43 -3.32 11.71
C SER A 38 -21.10 -4.03 11.40
N ALA A 39 -20.20 -3.36 10.70
CA ALA A 39 -18.89 -3.91 10.34
C ALA A 39 -17.79 -2.86 10.48
N GLU A 40 -16.63 -3.29 10.98
CA GLU A 40 -15.47 -2.43 11.20
C GLU A 40 -14.31 -2.90 10.31
N PHE A 41 -13.89 -2.04 9.38
CA PHE A 41 -12.83 -2.35 8.43
C PHE A 41 -11.59 -1.52 8.69
N PHE A 42 -10.48 -2.18 8.96
CA PHE A 42 -9.16 -1.62 9.08
C PHE A 42 -8.28 -2.03 7.89
N THR A 43 -7.68 -1.03 7.26
CA THR A 43 -6.71 -1.19 6.18
C THR A 43 -5.41 -0.55 6.58
N LEU A 44 -4.33 -1.33 6.62
CA LEU A 44 -2.98 -0.84 6.81
C LEU A 44 -2.24 -1.00 5.49
N SER A 45 -1.59 0.04 5.00
CA SER A 45 -0.77 -0.02 3.80
C SER A 45 0.59 0.58 4.04
N SER A 46 1.64 -0.13 3.66
CA SER A 46 3.00 0.38 3.62
C SER A 46 3.52 0.32 2.20
N LYS A 47 4.25 1.35 1.81
CA LYS A 47 4.90 1.45 0.51
C LYS A 47 6.33 1.90 0.73
N ILE A 48 7.29 1.22 0.14
CA ILE A 48 8.70 1.56 0.22
C ILE A 48 9.25 1.53 -1.20
N ASN A 49 9.89 2.61 -1.62
CA ASN A 49 10.57 2.72 -2.89
C ASN A 49 12.01 3.12 -2.58
N VAL A 50 12.95 2.37 -3.12
CA VAL A 50 14.39 2.54 -2.94
C VAL A 50 15.02 2.54 -4.33
N SER A 51 15.78 3.58 -4.64
CA SER A 51 16.64 3.65 -5.82
C SER A 51 18.08 3.48 -5.33
N PHE A 52 18.66 2.30 -5.54
CA PHE A 52 20.04 2.02 -5.13
C PHE A 52 21.05 2.77 -6.02
N SER A 53 20.73 2.90 -7.31
CA SER A 53 21.52 3.64 -8.30
C SER A 53 20.60 4.22 -9.38
N LYS A 54 21.18 4.77 -10.47
CA LYS A 54 20.42 5.17 -11.67
C LYS A 54 19.80 3.97 -12.41
N ASP A 55 20.27 2.78 -12.06
CA ASP A 55 20.02 1.54 -12.80
C ASP A 55 19.19 0.54 -11.98
N PHE A 56 19.27 0.58 -10.65
CA PHE A 56 18.59 -0.37 -9.77
C PHE A 56 17.53 0.30 -8.92
N PHE A 57 16.28 -0.13 -9.10
CA PHE A 57 15.12 0.36 -8.36
C PHE A 57 14.38 -0.82 -7.72
N PHE A 58 13.92 -0.61 -6.50
CA PHE A 58 13.12 -1.55 -5.77
C PHE A 58 11.89 -0.84 -5.21
N SER A 59 10.73 -1.43 -5.42
CA SER A 59 9.45 -0.93 -4.93
C SER A 59 8.73 -2.08 -4.25
N THR A 60 8.30 -1.88 -3.02
CA THR A 60 7.45 -2.84 -2.32
C THR A 60 6.22 -2.13 -1.76
N TYR A 61 5.09 -2.82 -1.85
CA TYR A 61 3.79 -2.37 -1.40
C TYR A 61 3.14 -3.52 -0.64
N LEU A 62 2.81 -3.28 0.62
CA LEU A 62 2.14 -4.23 1.49
C LEU A 62 0.83 -3.59 1.91
N GLN A 63 -0.30 -4.28 1.73
CA GLN A 63 -1.59 -3.81 2.19
C GLN A 63 -2.32 -4.95 2.88
N TYR A 64 -2.60 -4.74 4.16
CA TYR A 64 -3.46 -5.61 4.95
C TYR A 64 -4.87 -5.03 4.97
N ASN A 65 -5.88 -5.84 4.65
CA ASN A 65 -7.28 -5.45 4.72
C ASN A 65 -8.09 -6.52 5.46
N ASN A 66 -8.61 -6.17 6.64
CA ASN A 66 -9.42 -7.09 7.45
C ASN A 66 -10.84 -7.33 6.89
N GLN A 67 -11.33 -6.52 5.95
CA GLN A 67 -12.67 -6.66 5.37
C GLN A 67 -12.82 -7.97 4.60
N ILE A 68 -11.75 -8.37 3.93
CA ILE A 68 -11.65 -9.57 3.09
C ILE A 68 -10.60 -10.55 3.64
N ASP A 69 -10.10 -10.27 4.86
CA ASP A 69 -9.01 -11.00 5.52
C ASP A 69 -7.83 -11.29 4.58
N ASN A 70 -7.44 -10.27 3.82
CA ASN A 70 -6.51 -10.40 2.71
C ASN A 70 -5.27 -9.54 2.90
N ILE A 71 -4.13 -10.13 2.56
CA ILE A 71 -2.83 -9.47 2.56
C ILE A 71 -2.40 -9.36 1.11
N ASN A 72 -2.39 -8.14 0.59
CA ASN A 72 -1.84 -7.85 -0.73
C ASN A 72 -0.38 -7.49 -0.57
N ILE A 73 0.49 -8.23 -1.24
CA ILE A 73 1.92 -7.94 -1.26
C ILE A 73 2.30 -7.76 -2.72
N ASN A 74 2.95 -6.65 -3.06
CA ASN A 74 3.54 -6.43 -4.36
C ASN A 74 4.97 -5.93 -4.19
N ALA A 75 5.94 -6.74 -4.59
CA ALA A 75 7.35 -6.36 -4.62
C ALA A 75 7.84 -6.37 -6.06
N SER A 76 8.44 -5.28 -6.50
CA SER A 76 8.92 -5.06 -7.85
C SER A 76 10.37 -4.60 -7.80
N PHE A 77 11.24 -5.35 -8.45
CA PHE A 77 12.62 -4.96 -8.69
C PHE A 77 12.78 -4.61 -10.16
N GLN A 78 13.35 -3.44 -10.43
CA GLN A 78 13.65 -2.95 -11.77
C GLN A 78 15.16 -2.77 -11.91
N TRP A 79 15.71 -3.37 -12.97
CA TRP A 79 17.09 -3.17 -13.37
C TRP A 79 17.15 -2.61 -14.79
N ARG A 80 17.68 -1.40 -14.92
CA ARG A 80 17.97 -0.71 -16.17
C ARG A 80 19.44 -0.90 -16.52
N PHE A 81 19.74 -1.70 -17.52
CA PHE A 81 21.13 -1.94 -17.94
C PHE A 81 21.59 -0.99 -19.05
N GLN A 82 20.66 -0.49 -19.86
CA GLN A 82 20.89 0.51 -20.90
C GLN A 82 19.68 1.45 -20.98
N PRO A 83 19.84 2.68 -21.53
CA PRO A 83 18.71 3.52 -21.86
C PRO A 83 17.69 2.73 -22.69
N LEU A 84 16.42 2.75 -22.29
CA LEU A 84 15.31 2.00 -22.93
C LEU A 84 15.32 0.48 -22.73
N SER A 85 16.25 -0.07 -21.93
CA SER A 85 16.29 -1.49 -21.65
C SER A 85 16.17 -1.75 -20.15
N ASP A 86 14.96 -2.13 -19.74
CA ASP A 86 14.56 -2.35 -18.35
C ASP A 86 14.12 -3.81 -18.16
N ILE A 87 14.65 -4.47 -17.13
CA ILE A 87 14.21 -5.78 -16.65
C ILE A 87 13.37 -5.56 -15.38
N PHE A 88 12.22 -6.21 -15.30
CA PHE A 88 11.34 -6.16 -14.14
C PHE A 88 11.13 -7.55 -13.56
N LEU A 89 11.32 -7.68 -12.25
CA LEU A 89 10.94 -8.84 -11.47
C LEU A 89 9.84 -8.43 -10.51
N VAL A 90 8.64 -8.97 -10.68
CA VAL A 90 7.46 -8.65 -9.87
C VAL A 90 6.99 -9.89 -9.12
N TYR A 91 6.82 -9.75 -7.82
CA TYR A 91 6.22 -10.73 -6.94
C TYR A 91 4.93 -10.16 -6.38
N THR A 92 3.83 -10.90 -6.53
CA THR A 92 2.53 -10.51 -5.98
C THR A 92 1.88 -11.67 -5.23
N VAL A 93 1.20 -11.39 -4.12
CA VAL A 93 0.34 -12.31 -3.38
C VAL A 93 -1.01 -11.68 -3.11
#